data_AF-A0A1Y1XD52-F1
#
_entry.id   AF-A0A1Y1XD52-F1
#
_cell.length_a   1.000
_cell.length_b   1.000
_cell.length_c   1.000
_cell.angle_alpha   90.00
_cell.angle_beta   90.00
_cell.angle_gamma   90.00
#
_symmetry.space_group_name_H-M   'P 1'
#
loop_
_entity.id
_entity.type
_entity.pdbx_description
1 polymer ?
#
loop_
_entity_poly.entity_id
_entity_poly.type
_entity_poly.pdbx_seq_one_letter_code
_entity_poly.pdbx_strand_id
1 'polypeptide(L)' 'NHSCSPNATLYYHGNRQILRAMRDIQKGEEICITYTDVMNSRSHRKKILLKKYKFDCHCERC' A
#
# COMPACT_ATOMS: atom_id res chain seq x y z
N ASN A 1 7.22 -0.90 0.85
CA ASN A 1 6.54 -0.14 1.92
C ASN A 1 5.04 0.04 1.64
N HIS A 2 4.35 0.86 2.44
CA HIS A 2 2.96 1.26 2.20
C HIS A 2 2.85 2.50 1.30
N SER A 3 1.91 2.48 0.36
CA SER A 3 1.36 3.69 -0.27
C SER A 3 -0.16 3.57 -0.41
N CYS A 4 -0.90 4.67 -0.24
CA CYS A 4 -2.33 4.75 -0.61
C CYS A 4 -2.53 4.87 -2.13
N SER A 5 -1.45 5.11 -2.88
CA SER A 5 -1.35 5.03 -4.34
C SER A 5 -0.24 4.03 -4.70
N PRO A 6 -0.48 2.71 -4.54
CA PRO A 6 0.54 1.69 -4.71
C PRO A 6 0.90 1.48 -6.20
N ASN A 7 2.07 0.90 -6.46
CA ASN A 7 2.47 0.47 -7.80
C ASN A 7 2.42 -1.06 -7.99
N ALA A 8 2.19 -1.81 -6.91
CA ALA A 8 1.95 -3.23 -6.94
C ALA A 8 0.80 -3.63 -6.01
N THR A 9 0.25 -4.82 -6.25
CA THR A 9 -0.78 -5.44 -5.42
C THR A 9 -0.40 -6.88 -5.11
N LEU A 10 -0.92 -7.40 -4.01
CA LEU A 10 -0.64 -8.74 -3.53
C LEU A 10 -1.89 -9.61 -3.64
N TYR A 11 -1.80 -10.69 -4.42
CA TYR A 11 -2.82 -11.70 -4.58
C TYR A 11 -2.48 -12.94 -3.76
N TYR A 12 -3.50 -13.62 -3.27
CA TYR A 12 -3.37 -14.89 -2.57
C TYR A 12 -3.97 -16.01 -3.41
N HIS A 13 -3.19 -17.05 -3.68
CA HIS A 13 -3.65 -18.27 -4.33
C HIS A 13 -3.30 -19.46 -3.44
N GLY A 14 -4.25 -19.84 -2.58
CA GLY A 14 -4.00 -20.78 -1.48
C GLY A 14 -2.93 -20.25 -0.53
N ASN A 15 -1.83 -20.99 -0.38
CA ASN A 15 -0.68 -20.60 0.43
C ASN A 15 0.36 -19.77 -0.34
N ARG A 16 0.14 -19.48 -1.63
CA ARG A 16 1.05 -18.67 -2.44
C ARG A 16 0.65 -17.21 -2.41
N GLN A 17 1.64 -16.34 -2.20
CA GLN A 17 1.50 -14.90 -2.35
C GLN A 17 2.11 -14.49 -3.69
N ILE A 18 1.33 -13.78 -4.49
CA ILE A 18 1.73 -13.30 -5.81
C ILE A 18 1.72 -11.79 -5.78
N LEU A 19 2.90 -11.17 -5.83
CA LEU A 19 3.05 -9.73 -5.97
C LEU A 19 3.04 -9.38 -7.47
N ARG A 20 2.14 -8.49 -7.89
CA ARG A 20 1.99 -8.10 -9.30
C ARG A 20 1.99 -6.59 -9.42
N ALA A 21 2.77 -6.08 -10.38
CA ALA A 21 2.76 -4.67 -10.74
C ALA A 21 1.39 -4.26 -11.31
N MET A 22 0.91 -3.08 -10.93
CA MET A 22 -0.35 -2.49 -11.42
C MET A 22 -0.13 -1.44 -12.52
N ARG A 23 1.12 -0.99 -12.68
CA ARG A 23 1.59 -0.08 -13.72
C ARG A 23 3.07 -0.36 -13.98
N ASP A 24 3.64 0.28 -14.99
CA ASP A 24 5.08 0.26 -15.21
C ASP A 24 5.82 0.83 -13.98
N ILE A 25 6.93 0.18 -13.63
CA ILE A 25 7.78 0.52 -12.48
C ILE A 25 9.18 0.77 -13.01
N GLN A 26 9.72 1.97 -12.78
CA GLN A 26 11.05 2.33 -13.26
C GLN A 26 12.16 1.72 -12.41
N LYS A 27 13.36 1.58 -12.98
CA LYS A 27 14.53 1.11 -12.22
C LYS A 27 14.81 2.04 -11.04
N GLY A 28 14.87 1.48 -9.84
CA GLY A 28 15.10 2.23 -8.60
C GLY A 28 13.84 2.79 -7.95
N GLU A 29 12.68 2.69 -8.60
CA GLU A 29 11.40 3.04 -7.97
C GLU A 29 11.05 2.02 -6.88
N GLU A 30 10.65 2.49 -5.70
CA GLU A 30 10.28 1.60 -4.61
C GLU A 30 8.94 0.88 -4.89
N ILE A 31 8.90 -0.44 -4.68
CA ILE A 31 7.66 -1.20 -4.75
C ILE A 31 6.83 -0.99 -3.47
N CYS A 32 5.64 -0.44 -3.65
CA CYS A 32 4.70 -0.18 -2.58
C CYS A 32 3.38 -0.92 -2.81
N ILE A 33 2.85 -1.50 -1.74
CA ILE A 33 1.49 -2.06 -1.69
C ILE A 33 0.64 -1.28 -0.70
N THR A 34 -0.66 -1.53 -0.70
CA THR A 34 -1.57 -0.91 0.25
C THR A 34 -1.80 -1.83 1.46
N TYR A 35 -1.74 -1.28 2.68
CA TYR A 35 -1.95 -2.02 3.94
C TYR A 35 -3.35 -1.80 4.56
N THR A 36 -4.16 -0.90 3.98
CA THR A 36 -5.48 -0.51 4.48
C THR A 36 -6.39 -0.20 3.30
N ASP A 37 -7.71 -0.35 3.43
CA ASP A 37 -8.60 -0.05 2.30
C ASP A 37 -8.50 1.44 1.90
N VAL A 38 -8.18 1.67 0.62
CA VAL A 38 -8.01 3.02 0.02
C VAL A 38 -9.32 3.79 -0.12
N MET A 39 -10.47 3.10 -0.02
CA MET A 39 -11.80 3.71 -0.06
C MET A 39 -12.14 4.42 1.26
N ASN A 40 -11.43 4.11 2.34
CA ASN A 40 -11.58 4.82 3.60
C ASN A 40 -11.09 6.27 3.50
N SER A 41 -11.63 7.15 4.35
CA SER A 41 -11.18 8.54 4.47
C SER A 41 -9.71 8.63 4.90
N ARG A 42 -9.03 9.73 4.54
CA ARG A 42 -7.63 10.00 4.91
C ARG A 42 -7.37 9.82 6.41
N SER A 43 -8.23 10.39 7.25
CA SER A 43 -8.11 10.31 8.71
C SER A 43 -8.23 8.87 9.22
N HIS A 44 -9.14 8.08 8.64
CA HIS A 44 -9.31 6.68 9.00
C HIS A 44 -8.09 5.84 8.59
N ARG A 45 -7.56 6.05 7.37
CA ARG A 45 -6.34 5.36 6.91
C ARG A 45 -5.15 5.68 7.82
N LYS A 46 -4.88 6.96 8.11
CA LYS A 46 -3.80 7.37 9.03
C LYS A 46 -3.96 6.74 10.42
N LYS A 47 -5.18 6.72 10.97
CA LYS A 47 -5.45 6.09 12.27
C LYS A 47 -5.14 4.58 12.27
N ILE A 48 -5.52 3.84 11.22
CA ILE A 48 -5.19 2.42 11.09
C ILE A 48 -3.68 2.21 11.02
N LEU A 49 -3.00 2.97 10.15
CA LEU A 49 -1.57 2.84 9.92
C LEU A 49 -0.77 3.14 11.19
N LEU A 50 -1.11 4.22 11.89
CA LEU A 50 -0.50 4.56 13.16
C LEU A 50 -0.77 3.50 14.23
N LYS A 51 -2.01 2.99 14.34
CA LYS A 51 -2.37 2.01 15.36
C LYS A 51 -1.67 0.66 15.15
N LYS A 52 -1.68 0.13 13.91
CA LYS A 52 -1.19 -1.22 13.59
C LYS A 52 0.29 -1.26 13.23
N TYR A 53 0.75 -0.30 12.44
CA TYR A 53 2.09 -0.30 11.84
C TYR A 53 3.01 0.78 12.39
N LYS A 54 2.51 1.63 13.30
CA LYS A 54 3.28 2.62 14.06
C LYS A 54 4.01 3.66 13.20
N PHE A 55 3.44 4.04 12.05
CA PHE A 55 3.96 5.12 11.20
C PHE A 55 2.83 6.03 10.69
N ASP A 56 3.19 7.25 10.25
CA ASP A 56 2.28 8.14 9.52
C ASP A 56 2.60 8.16 8.02
N CYS A 57 1.56 8.09 7.19
CA CYS A 57 1.70 8.01 5.74
C CYS A 57 1.71 9.40 5.12
N HIS A 58 2.70 9.64 4.26
CA HIS A 58 2.95 10.91 3.58
C HIS A 58 2.91 10.79 2.04
N CYS A 59 2.28 9.73 1.50
CA CYS A 59 2.11 9.60 0.06
C CYS A 59 1.17 10.68 -0.51
N GLU A 60 1.16 10.87 -1.82
CA GLU A 60 0.37 11.91 -2.51
C GLU A 60 -1.14 11.91 -2.20
N ARG A 61 -1.73 10.76 -1.87
CA ARG A 61 -3.16 10.64 -1.51
C ARG A 61 -3.47 10.95 -0.03
N CYS A 62 -2.45 11.24 0.78
CA CYS A 62 -2.57 11.52 2.20
C CYS A 62 -2.32 13.00 2.46
#